data_AF-A0A6A1W0W3-F1
#
_entry.id   AF-A0A6A1W0W3-F1
#
_cell.length_a   1.000
_cell.length_b   1.000
_cell.length_c   1.000
_cell.angle_alpha   90.00
_cell.angle_beta   90.00
_cell.angle_gamma   90.00
#
_symmetry.space_group_name_H-M   'P 1'
#
loop_
_entity.id
_entity.type
_entity.pdbx_description
1 polymer ?
#
loop_
_entity_poly.entity_id
_entity_poly.type
_entity_poly.pdbx_seq_one_letter_code
_entity_poly.pdbx_strand_id
1 'polypeptide(L)'
;MHDSVNVTVGEEEERMMITGWHTVVDIFCVGCGSIVGWKYEAAHEKSQKYKEGKFILERFKVLGPDGSDYLSSQEAQVGGSDADDA
;
A
#
# COMPACT_ATOMS: atom_id res chain seq x y z
N MET A 1 7.21 -8.92 6.64
CA MET A 1 7.32 -8.72 5.18
C MET A 1 5.96 -8.32 4.68
N HIS A 2 5.82 -7.15 4.06
CA HIS A 2 4.61 -6.81 3.33
C HIS A 2 4.88 -7.21 1.88
N ASP A 3 4.15 -8.20 1.40
CA ASP A 3 4.30 -8.75 0.06
C ASP A 3 3.04 -8.43 -0.74
N SER A 4 3.20 -8.00 -1.99
CA SER A 4 2.09 -7.75 -2.91
C SER A 4 2.04 -8.90 -3.90
N VAL A 5 0.95 -9.66 -3.87
CA VAL A 5 0.76 -10.81 -4.74
C VAL A 5 0.05 -10.42 -6.04
N ASN A 6 0.22 -11.24 -7.08
CA ASN A 6 -0.45 -11.07 -8.37
C ASN A 6 -0.10 -9.78 -9.11
N VAL A 7 1.12 -9.26 -8.87
CA VAL A 7 1.66 -8.10 -9.58
C VAL A 7 3.00 -8.43 -10.24
N THR A 8 3.28 -7.79 -11.38
CA THR A 8 4.61 -7.74 -12.00
C THR A 8 5.23 -6.37 -11.77
N VAL A 9 6.57 -6.32 -11.71
CA VAL A 9 7.34 -5.09 -11.47
C VAL A 9 7.83 -4.53 -12.80
N GLY A 10 7.70 -3.21 -12.98
CA GLY A 10 8.23 -2.46 -14.12
C GLY A 10 9.67 -2.02 -13.95
N GLU A 11 10.05 -1.01 -14.73
CA GLU A 11 11.38 -0.40 -14.65
C GLU A 11 11.49 0.55 -13.45
N GLU A 12 12.72 0.74 -12.98
CA GLU A 12 13.04 1.70 -11.93
C GLU A 12 12.95 3.13 -12.47
N GLU A 13 12.23 3.98 -11.75
CA GLU A 13 12.05 5.40 -12.07
C GLU A 13 12.39 6.28 -10.87
N GLU A 14 13.10 7.39 -11.12
CA GLU A 14 13.26 8.45 -10.12
C GLU A 14 12.04 9.38 -10.12
N ARG A 15 11.39 9.49 -8.95
CA ARG A 15 10.17 10.26 -8.77
C ARG A 15 10.31 11.24 -7.61
N MET A 16 10.09 12.53 -7.88
CA MET A 16 9.99 13.56 -6.84
C MET A 16 8.64 13.43 -6.13
N MET A 17 8.67 13.30 -4.81
CA MET A 17 7.47 13.24 -3.96
C MET A 17 7.51 14.33 -2.87
N ILE A 18 6.43 14.45 -2.10
CA ILE A 18 6.35 15.42 -0.99
C ILE A 18 7.51 15.22 0.01
N THR A 19 7.94 13.98 0.23
CA THR A 19 9.04 13.64 1.15
C THR A 19 10.40 13.50 0.47
N GLY A 20 10.58 14.11 -0.71
CA GLY A 20 11.85 14.10 -1.46
C GLY A 20 11.92 13.05 -2.58
N TRP A 21 13.13 12.83 -3.09
CA TRP A 21 13.43 11.93 -4.21
C TRP A 21 13.41 10.46 -3.81
N HIS A 22 12.74 9.65 -4.62
CA HIS A 22 12.64 8.20 -4.44
C HIS A 22 12.86 7.50 -5.77
N THR A 23 13.54 6.36 -5.72
CA THR A 23 13.53 5.36 -6.80
C THR A 23 12.35 4.43 -6.55
N VAL A 24 11.44 4.34 -7.50
CA VAL A 24 10.23 3.53 -7.43
C VAL A 24 10.11 2.64 -8.64
N VAL A 25 9.36 1.56 -8.51
CA VAL A 25 8.98 0.69 -9.62
C VAL A 25 7.47 0.61 -9.68
N ASP A 26 6.92 0.83 -10.86
CA ASP A 26 5.48 0.67 -11.06
C ASP A 26 5.12 -0.82 -10.99
N ILE A 27 3.95 -1.13 -10.45
CA ILE A 27 3.44 -2.49 -10.34
C ILE A 27 2.17 -2.67 -11.16
N PHE A 28 2.13 -3.78 -11.89
CA PHE A 28 1.09 -4.09 -12.87
C PHE A 28 0.32 -5.33 -12.44
N CYS A 29 -1.00 -5.30 -12.54
CA CYS A 29 -1.82 -6.49 -12.27
C CYS A 29 -1.52 -7.58 -13.30
N VAL A 30 -1.19 -8.80 -12.85
CA VAL A 30 -0.95 -9.95 -13.74
C VAL A 30 -2.17 -10.28 -14.59
N GLY A 31 -3.38 -10.08 -14.05
CA GLY A 31 -4.63 -10.47 -14.72
C GLY A 31 -5.03 -9.55 -15.88
N CYS A 32 -4.83 -8.24 -15.76
CA CYS A 32 -5.30 -7.26 -16.75
C CYS A 32 -4.19 -6.36 -17.31
N GLY A 33 -2.97 -6.44 -16.78
CA GLY A 33 -1.81 -5.65 -17.22
C GLY A 33 -1.87 -4.16 -16.87
N SER A 34 -2.88 -3.69 -16.14
CA SER A 34 -2.99 -2.28 -15.77
C SER A 34 -2.09 -1.95 -14.58
N ILE A 35 -1.63 -0.68 -14.52
CA ILE A 35 -0.92 -0.15 -13.37
C ILE A 35 -1.88 -0.02 -12.19
N VAL A 36 -1.54 -0.69 -11.09
CA VAL A 36 -2.32 -0.70 -9.84
C VAL A 36 -1.62 0.06 -8.71
N GLY A 37 -0.37 0.47 -8.89
CA GLY A 37 0.40 1.17 -7.88
C GLY A 37 1.89 1.19 -8.17
N TRP A 38 2.69 1.41 -7.12
CA TRP A 38 4.16 1.37 -7.17
C TRP A 38 4.76 0.84 -5.88
N LYS A 39 6.02 0.39 -5.94
CA LYS A 39 6.84 0.00 -4.81
C LYS A 39 8.03 0.95 -4.69
N TYR A 40 8.42 1.26 -3.46
CA TYR A 40 9.66 1.99 -3.21
C TYR A 40 10.87 1.04 -3.29
N GLU A 41 11.79 1.28 -4.22
CA GLU A 41 13.08 0.58 -4.26
C GLU A 41 14.10 1.28 -3.37
N ALA A 42 14.22 2.61 -3.49
CA ALA A 42 15.15 3.39 -2.69
C ALA A 42 14.58 4.76 -2.31
N ALA A 43 14.94 5.23 -1.12
CA ALA A 43 14.73 6.61 -0.70
C ALA A 43 16.06 7.34 -0.54
N HIS A 44 16.19 8.55 -1.09
CA HIS A 44 17.44 9.32 -1.00
C HIS A 44 17.69 9.86 0.41
N GLU A 45 16.61 10.15 1.13
CA GLU A 45 16.67 10.65 2.50
C GLU A 45 16.66 9.50 3.52
N LYS A 46 17.59 9.56 4.48
CA LYS A 46 17.67 8.57 5.57
C LYS A 46 16.37 8.47 6.38
N SER A 47 15.68 9.60 6.54
CA SER A 47 14.39 9.70 7.25
C SER A 47 13.28 8.89 6.55
N GLN A 48 13.42 8.60 5.26
CA GLN A 48 12.43 7.91 4.43
C GLN A 48 12.77 6.44 4.15
N LYS A 49 13.93 5.93 4.60
CA LYS A 49 14.38 4.54 4.37
C LYS A 49 13.38 3.48 4.84
N TYR A 50 12.55 3.80 5.83
CA TYR A 50 11.47 2.91 6.28
C TYR A 50 10.40 2.63 5.22
N LYS A 51 10.38 3.37 4.09
CA LYS A 51 9.48 3.16 2.95
C LYS A 51 10.02 2.14 1.95
N GLU A 52 11.33 1.89 1.92
CA GLU A 52 11.93 0.94 1.00
C GLU A 52 11.31 -0.45 1.16
N GLY A 53 10.98 -1.08 0.04
CA GLY A 53 10.24 -2.33 0.00
C GLY A 53 8.73 -2.23 0.23
N LYS A 54 8.18 -1.05 0.57
CA LYS A 54 6.73 -0.87 0.75
C LYS A 54 6.04 -0.59 -0.57
N PHE A 55 4.78 -1.03 -0.63
CA PHE A 55 3.90 -0.87 -1.78
C PHE A 55 2.85 0.20 -1.50
N ILE A 56 2.52 0.98 -2.52
CA ILE A 56 1.39 1.90 -2.55
C ILE A 56 0.45 1.42 -3.65
N LEU A 57 -0.80 1.16 -3.28
CA LEU A 57 -1.85 0.72 -4.21
C LEU A 57 -2.89 1.82 -4.41
N GLU A 58 -3.27 2.04 -5.66
CA GLU A 58 -4.33 2.97 -6.01
C GLU A 58 -5.69 2.29 -5.82
N ARG A 59 -6.43 2.68 -4.77
CA ARG A 59 -7.75 2.07 -4.43
C ARG A 59 -8.68 1.95 -5.63
N PHE A 60 -8.79 3.01 -6.43
CA PHE A 60 -9.68 3.05 -7.60
C PHE A 60 -9.30 2.00 -8.66
N LYS A 61 -8.00 1.70 -8.81
CA LYS A 61 -7.52 0.70 -9.77
C LYS A 61 -7.75 -0.73 -9.29
N VAL A 62 -7.80 -0.93 -7.98
CA VAL A 62 -7.93 -2.25 -7.36
C VAL A 62 -9.41 -2.61 -7.10
N LEU A 63 -10.23 -1.66 -6.67
CA LEU A 63 -11.63 -1.90 -6.26
C LEU A 63 -12.66 -1.34 -7.25
N GLY A 64 -12.25 -0.61 -8.29
CA GLY A 64 -13.16 0.08 -9.18
C GLY A 64 -13.87 1.28 -8.53
N PRO A 65 -14.82 1.92 -9.23
CA PRO A 65 -15.47 3.17 -8.81
C PRO A 65 -16.31 3.04 -7.53
N ASP A 66 -16.77 1.83 -7.19
CA ASP A 66 -17.76 1.62 -6.13
C ASP A 66 -17.14 1.43 -4.74
N GLY A 67 -15.82 1.27 -4.62
CA GLY A 67 -15.01 1.51 -3.41
C GLY A 67 -15.46 0.90 -2.08
N SER A 68 -16.38 -0.08 -2.09
CA SER A 68 -17.26 -0.44 -0.97
C SER A 68 -16.62 -1.30 0.12
N ASP A 69 -15.55 -2.05 -0.18
CA ASP A 69 -15.33 -3.29 0.58
C ASP A 69 -14.34 -3.21 1.75
N TYR A 70 -13.82 -2.03 2.11
CA TYR A 70 -12.85 -1.92 3.22
C TYR A 70 -13.48 -1.66 4.60
N LEU A 71 -14.76 -1.27 4.69
CA LEU A 71 -15.41 -0.97 5.98
C LEU A 71 -16.06 -2.20 6.64
N SER A 72 -16.06 -3.37 5.99
CA SER A 72 -16.79 -4.53 6.51
C SER A 72 -16.07 -5.30 7.63
N SER A 73 -14.85 -4.90 8.04
CA SER A 73 -14.07 -5.66 9.03
C SER A 73 -13.61 -4.88 10.27
N GLN A 74 -14.06 -3.64 10.49
CA GLN A 74 -13.71 -2.89 11.72
C GLN A 74 -14.86 -2.80 12.74
N GLU A 75 -15.96 -3.51 12.51
CA GLU A 75 -17.17 -3.49 13.37
C GLU A 75 -17.16 -4.57 14.47
N ALA A 76 -16.10 -5.37 14.63
CA ALA A 76 -16.13 -6.58 15.49
C ALA A 76 -15.31 -6.49 16.79
N GLN A 77 -14.86 -5.31 17.22
CA GLN A 77 -14.15 -5.14 18.51
C GLN A 77 -14.53 -3.83 19.23
N VAL A 78 -15.80 -3.69 19.61
CA VAL A 78 -16.19 -2.86 20.76
C VAL A 78 -17.18 -3.68 21.60
N GLY A 79 -16.63 -4.50 22.49
CA GLY A 79 -17.39 -5.28 23.45
C GLY A 79 -16.67 -5.30 24.79
N GLY A 80 -16.93 -4.26 25.59
CA GLY A 80 -16.92 -4.24 27.06
C GLY A 80 -15.68 -4.71 27.83
N SER A 81 -15.00 -3.76 28.48
CA SER A 81 -13.97 -4.00 29.50
C SER A 81 -14.44 -4.84 30.69
N ASP A 82 -13.45 -5.47 31.32
CA ASP A 82 -13.48 -6.39 32.46
C ASP A 82 -14.32 -5.97 33.68
N ALA A 83 -14.74 -7.00 34.41
CA ALA A 83 -15.44 -6.93 35.69
C ALA A 83 -14.49 -6.59 36.85
N ASP A 84 -14.86 -5.58 37.63
CA ASP A 84 -14.35 -5.35 38.99
C ASP A 84 -15.49 -4.80 39.85
N ASP A 85 -16.06 -5.62 40.75
CA ASP A 85 -16.73 -5.12 41.95
C ASP A 85 -16.67 -6.18 43.09
N ALA A 86 -15.93 -5.79 44.14
CA ALA A 86 -15.87 -6.22 45.55
C ALA A 86 -16.01 -7.69 45.98
#